data_AF-A0A925QP03-F1
#
_entry.id   AF-A0A925QP03-F1
#
_cell.length_a   1.000
_cell.length_b   1.000
_cell.length_c   1.000
_cell.angle_alpha   90.00
_cell.angle_beta   90.00
_cell.angle_gamma   90.00
#
_symmetry.space_group_name_H-M   'P 1'
#
loop_
_entity.id
_entity.type
_entity.pdbx_description
1 polymer ?
#
loop_
_entity_poly.entity_id
_entity_poly.type
_entity_poly.pdbx_seq_one_letter_code
_entity_poly.pdbx_strand_id
1 'polypeptide(L)' 'MKKIVFDFGGVLFHWKPSRLMQRELPRRATDEASGARWAEAVFRGYGGDWGEFDRGTLE' A
#
# COMPACT_ATOMS: atom_id res chain seq x y z
N MET A 1 7.96 18.95 25.62
CA MET A 1 7.43 19.19 24.26
C MET A 1 6.85 17.88 23.73
N LYS A 2 5.58 17.85 23.29
CA LYS A 2 4.98 16.62 22.75
C LYS A 2 5.38 16.44 21.28
N LYS A 3 5.70 15.20 20.87
CA LYS A 3 5.88 14.84 19.46
C LYS A 3 4.56 14.31 18.90
N ILE A 4 4.23 14.69 17.68
CA ILE A 4 3.07 14.19 16.94
C ILE A 4 3.63 13.36 15.79
N VAL A 5 3.07 12.16 15.60
CA VAL A 5 3.42 11.25 14.52
C VAL A 5 2.14 11.00 13.72
N PHE A 6 2.23 11.12 12.39
CA PHE A 6 1.14 10.85 11.47
C PHE A 6 1.49 9.65 10.61
N ASP A 7 0.50 8.79 10.36
CA ASP A 7 0.62 7.75 9.33
C ASP A 7 0.75 8.42 7.95
N PHE A 8 1.79 8.06 7.20
CA PHE A 8 2.01 8.66 5.88
C PHE A 8 0.97 8.19 4.88
N GLY A 9 0.65 6.89 4.84
CA GLY A 9 -0.12 6.28 3.74
C GLY A 9 -1.62 6.55 3.77
N GLY A 10 -2.18 6.82 4.94
CA GLY A 10 -3.61 7.08 5.15
C GLY A 10 -3.92 8.53 5.54
N VAL A 11 -2.95 9.29 6.09
CA VAL A 11 -3.19 10.67 6.55
C VAL A 11 -2.53 11.72 5.64
N LEU A 12 -1.24 11.56 5.31
CA LEU A 12 -0.51 12.58 4.53
C LEU A 12 -0.53 12.32 3.03
N PHE A 13 -0.66 11.06 2.65
CA PHE A 13 -0.76 10.58 1.28
C PHE A 13 -2.10 9.88 1.12
N HIS A 14 -2.77 10.09 0.01
CA HIS A 14 -4.00 9.36 -0.28
C HIS A 14 -3.66 8.11 -1.10
N TRP A 15 -3.21 7.05 -0.41
CA TRP A 15 -2.73 5.83 -1.03
C TRP A 15 -3.84 5.11 -1.82
N LYS A 16 -3.67 5.04 -3.15
CA LYS A 16 -4.57 4.33 -4.08
C LYS A 16 -3.80 3.28 -4.90
N PRO A 17 -3.42 2.14 -4.31
CA PRO A 17 -2.55 1.15 -4.97
C PRO A 17 -3.17 0.59 -6.25
N SER A 18 -4.48 0.33 -6.28
CA SER A 18 -5.16 -0.17 -7.48
C SER A 18 -5.09 0.83 -8.65
N ARG A 19 -5.21 2.14 -8.36
CA ARG A 19 -5.07 3.20 -9.38
C ARG A 19 -3.63 3.33 -9.85
N LEU A 20 -2.66 3.20 -8.94
CA LEU A 20 -1.26 3.15 -9.31
C LEU A 20 -0.97 2.00 -10.27
N MET A 21 -1.52 0.80 -10.01
CA MET A 21 -1.33 -0.35 -10.88
C MET A 21 -1.96 -0.14 -12.26
N GLN A 22 -3.17 0.42 -12.35
CA GLN A 22 -3.79 0.75 -13.63
C GLN A 22 -2.95 1.75 -14.45
N ARG A 23 -2.30 2.71 -13.78
CA ARG A 23 -1.45 3.72 -14.43
C ARG A 23 -0.12 3.15 -14.93
N GLU A 24 0.57 2.39 -14.09
CA GLU A 24 1.94 1.90 -14.37
C GLU A 24 1.96 0.56 -15.12
N LEU A 25 0.91 -0.26 -14.98
CA LEU A 25 0.76 -1.56 -15.64
C LEU A 25 -0.51 -1.61 -16.51
N PRO A 26 -0.72 -0.68 -17.44
CA PRO A 26 -2.00 -0.53 -18.14
C PRO A 26 -2.40 -1.74 -18.99
N ARG A 27 -1.43 -2.57 -19.41
CA ARG A 27 -1.69 -3.81 -20.16
C ARG A 27 -2.09 -5.00 -19.28
N ARG A 28 -1.93 -4.88 -17.96
CA ARG A 28 -2.15 -5.97 -17.00
C ARG A 28 -3.22 -5.63 -15.95
N ALA A 29 -3.37 -4.35 -15.60
CA ALA A 29 -4.40 -3.80 -14.73
C ALA A 29 -5.35 -2.97 -15.60
N THR A 30 -6.15 -3.66 -16.40
CA THR A 30 -7.03 -3.07 -17.43
C THR A 30 -8.35 -2.54 -16.87
N ASP A 31 -8.70 -2.96 -15.65
CA ASP A 31 -9.95 -2.62 -14.97
C ASP A 31 -9.74 -2.60 -13.45
N GLU A 32 -10.83 -2.37 -12.71
CA GLU A 32 -10.78 -2.31 -11.25
C GLU A 32 -10.38 -3.63 -10.60
N ALA A 33 -10.92 -4.75 -11.08
CA ALA A 33 -10.63 -6.08 -10.54
C ALA A 33 -9.17 -6.48 -10.75
N SER A 34 -8.64 -6.30 -11.96
CA SER A 34 -7.24 -6.56 -12.29
C SER A 34 -6.30 -5.57 -11.59
N GLY A 35 -6.71 -4.31 -11.41
CA GLY A 35 -5.98 -3.32 -10.61
C GLY A 35 -5.84 -3.74 -9.14
N ALA A 36 -6.93 -4.19 -8.53
CA ALA A 36 -6.91 -4.72 -7.15
C ALA A 36 -6.03 -5.97 -7.04
N ARG A 37 -6.16 -6.91 -7.99
CA ARG A 37 -5.33 -8.12 -8.02
C ARG A 37 -3.84 -7.82 -8.08
N TRP A 38 -3.42 -6.87 -8.92
CA TRP A 38 -2.01 -6.49 -9.00
C TRP A 38 -1.55 -5.70 -7.79
N ALA A 39 -2.41 -4.87 -7.21
CA ALA A 39 -2.10 -4.16 -5.97
C ALA A 39 -1.80 -5.15 -4.84
N GLU A 40 -2.62 -6.19 -4.71
CA GLU A 40 -2.39 -7.26 -3.74
C GLU A 40 -1.11 -8.05 -4.04
N ALA A 41 -0.89 -8.45 -5.30
CA ALA A 41 0.30 -9.21 -5.69
C ALA A 41 1.61 -8.44 -5.46
N VAL A 42 1.61 -7.13 -5.69
CA VAL A 42 2.81 -6.28 -5.59
C VAL A 42 3.06 -5.82 -4.16
N PHE A 43 2.03 -5.29 -3.48
CA PHE A 43 2.17 -4.66 -2.16
C PHE A 43 1.83 -5.59 -1.00
N ARG A 44 1.25 -6.75 -1.27
CA ARG A 44 0.93 -7.82 -0.29
C ARG A 44 0.20 -7.31 0.96
N GLY A 45 -0.62 -6.27 0.79
CA GLY A 45 -1.48 -5.73 1.85
C GLY A 45 -0.76 -5.29 3.11
N TYR A 46 0.51 -4.86 3.04
CA TYR A 46 1.31 -4.53 4.23
C TYR A 46 1.42 -5.70 5.24
N GLY A 47 1.29 -6.95 4.80
CA GLY A 47 1.47 -8.14 5.64
C GLY A 47 2.91 -8.66 5.68
N GLY A 48 3.16 -9.65 6.54
CA GLY A 48 4.47 -10.27 6.73
C GLY A 48 5.44 -9.39 7.52
N ASP A 49 6.70 -9.80 7.56
CA ASP A 49 7.74 -9.22 8.45
C ASP A 49 7.85 -7.70 8.35
N TRP A 50 7.69 -7.14 7.14
CA TRP A 50 7.71 -5.69 6.94
C TRP A 50 6.56 -4.98 7.67
N GLY A 51 5.34 -5.53 7.60
CA GLY A 51 4.18 -4.98 8.31
C GLY A 51 4.26 -5.16 9.81
N GLU A 52 4.85 -6.27 10.29
CA GLU A 52 5.09 -6.48 11.72
C GLU A 52 6.15 -5.51 12.24
N PHE A 53 7.25 -5.32 11.52
CA PHE A 53 8.29 -4.34 11.85
C PHE A 53 7.73 -2.91 11.88
N ASP A 54 6.95 -2.51 10.86
CA ASP A 54 6.35 -1.17 10.79
C ASP A 54 5.36 -0.90 11.94
N ARG A 55 4.71 -1.96 12.46
CA ARG A 55 3.86 -1.90 13.67
C ARG A 55 4.64 -1.98 14.98
N GLY A 56 5.94 -2.21 14.94
CA GLY A 56 6.79 -2.39 16.11
C GLY A 56 6.55 -3.70 16.86
N THR A 57 6.03 -4.74 16.18
CA THR A 57 5.77 -6.08 16.73
C THR A 57 6.86 -7.10 16.38
N LEU A 58 7.84 -6.71 15.55
CA LEU A 58 9.01 -7.49 15.15
C LEU A 58 10.29 -6.66 15.40
N GLU A 59 11.36 -7.29 15.89
CA GLU A 59 12.68 -6.67 16.18
C GLU A 59 13.79 -7.14 15.23
#